data_AF-A0A4S8LRK6-F1
#
_entry.id   AF-A0A4S8LRK6-F1
#
_cell.length_a   1.000
_cell.length_b   1.000
_cell.length_c   1.000
_cell.angle_alpha   90.00
_cell.angle_beta   90.00
_cell.angle_gamma   90.00
#
_symmetry.space_group_name_H-M   'P 1'
#
loop_
_entity.id
_entity.type
_entity.pdbx_description
1 polymer ?
#
loop_
_entity_poly.entity_id
_entity_poly.type
_entity_poly.pdbx_seq_one_letter_code
_entity_poly.pdbx_strand_id
1 'polypeptide(L)'
;MLKPLRPLTRSNVLRYASRGYATVSSSSPIVNRPATRTPPVELLPNNIPFELDNCILSAVRSSKHPLSSLVQQYLDNAGHVLDASLKYESRPSSSRRLNTLDHTTRNPMVVVAHCIQDGNEYKITISSGFALETSSQSEGRVLVLTCAHTFEEASKLLPVELQSYLQSYQSGTFVITGTRDSINAHPVTAIPSALPRSDLMALSCTVPSVQTIPVSPYPVQPNTPIRAHFVSHVKPNEPGWSRWLGGTWNKWVQGTVLGYRDFAGRETIPGTYDTLNHLLFKPLPTAGSSGGPIIDEESGAVIGVMLGTRMDNRVEGTRGWGVPSETIFEMFSLPGLEGKK
;
A
#
# COMPACT_ATOMS: atom_id res chain seq x y z
N MET A 1 -50.97 -11.16 26.13
CA MET A 1 -49.82 -12.10 26.05
C MET A 1 -48.86 -11.58 24.98
N LEU A 2 -47.82 -10.85 25.40
CA LEU A 2 -46.74 -10.36 24.53
C LEU A 2 -45.64 -11.43 24.48
N LYS A 3 -45.25 -11.86 23.28
CA LYS A 3 -44.09 -12.75 23.10
C LYS A 3 -42.81 -11.95 23.35
N PRO A 4 -41.82 -12.47 24.11
CA PRO A 4 -40.54 -11.80 24.26
C PRO A 4 -39.78 -11.85 22.93
N LEU A 5 -39.25 -10.70 22.52
CA LEU A 5 -38.29 -10.58 21.42
C LEU A 5 -37.05 -11.40 21.79
N ARG A 6 -36.64 -12.32 20.91
CA ARG A 6 -35.41 -13.09 21.05
C ARG A 6 -34.21 -12.13 21.00
N PRO A 7 -33.21 -12.25 21.89
CA PRO A 7 -31.98 -11.49 21.77
C PRO A 7 -31.23 -11.92 20.51
N LEU A 8 -30.83 -10.96 19.68
CA LEU A 8 -29.95 -11.18 18.54
C LEU A 8 -28.63 -11.78 19.05
N THR A 9 -28.34 -13.02 18.66
CA THR A 9 -27.13 -13.75 19.03
C THR A 9 -25.88 -13.11 18.41
N ARG A 10 -24.89 -12.93 19.29
CA ARG A 10 -23.62 -12.18 19.21
C ARG A 10 -22.57 -12.61 18.16
N SER A 11 -22.90 -13.28 17.07
CA SER A 11 -21.90 -14.18 16.42
C SER A 11 -21.60 -14.00 14.92
N ASN A 12 -21.44 -12.78 14.38
CA ASN A 12 -21.09 -12.62 12.96
C ASN A 12 -20.02 -11.56 12.61
N VAL A 13 -19.44 -10.82 13.56
CA VAL A 13 -18.58 -9.67 13.20
C VAL A 13 -17.11 -10.04 13.04
N LEU A 14 -16.61 -11.05 13.75
CA LEU A 14 -15.31 -11.64 13.52
C LEU A 14 -15.46 -13.16 13.66
N ARG A 15 -15.34 -13.86 12.54
CA ARG A 15 -14.77 -15.20 12.52
C ARG A 15 -13.57 -15.07 11.60
N TYR A 16 -12.53 -15.83 11.86
CA TYR A 16 -11.25 -15.91 11.16
C TYR A 16 -10.12 -15.05 11.76
N ALA A 17 -9.12 -15.74 12.31
CA ALA A 17 -7.72 -15.35 12.13
C ALA A 17 -7.47 -15.35 10.62
N SER A 18 -7.67 -14.21 9.97
CA SER A 18 -7.51 -14.06 8.53
C SER A 18 -6.55 -12.93 8.25
N ARG A 19 -5.55 -13.23 7.41
CA ARG A 19 -4.77 -12.19 6.78
C ARG A 19 -5.53 -11.74 5.53
N GLY A 20 -5.87 -10.45 5.48
CA GLY A 20 -6.35 -9.80 4.26
C GLY A 20 -5.15 -9.34 3.44
N TYR A 21 -5.20 -9.53 2.14
CA TYR A 21 -4.15 -9.05 1.23
C TYR A 21 -4.71 -7.95 0.35
N ALA A 22 -3.87 -6.97 0.03
CA ALA A 22 -4.16 -5.97 -0.97
C ALA A 22 -4.61 -6.64 -2.28
N THR A 23 -5.90 -6.54 -2.57
CA THR A 23 -6.50 -6.87 -3.85
C THR A 23 -7.51 -5.78 -4.15
N VAL A 24 -7.41 -5.14 -5.31
CA VAL A 24 -8.40 -4.13 -5.73
C VAL A 24 -9.74 -4.84 -5.90
N SER A 25 -10.63 -4.68 -4.92
CA SER A 25 -12.04 -4.96 -5.13
C SER A 25 -12.56 -3.89 -6.08
N SER A 26 -13.19 -4.30 -7.17
CA SER A 26 -13.62 -3.45 -8.27
C SER A 26 -14.81 -2.57 -7.83
N SER A 27 -14.58 -1.57 -7.00
CA SER A 27 -15.56 -0.51 -6.72
C SER A 27 -15.45 0.57 -7.80
N SER A 28 -15.87 0.23 -9.01
CA SER A 28 -16.35 1.17 -10.03
C SER A 28 -17.70 0.65 -10.55
N PRO A 29 -18.75 1.48 -10.64
CA PRO A 29 -20.14 1.01 -10.72
C PRO A 29 -20.59 0.50 -12.10
N ILE A 30 -19.68 0.18 -13.03
CA ILE A 30 -20.07 0.00 -14.45
C ILE A 30 -20.22 -1.47 -14.88
N VAL A 31 -19.86 -2.46 -14.06
CA VAL A 31 -20.15 -3.86 -14.42
C VAL A 31 -20.62 -4.65 -13.21
N ASN A 32 -21.92 -4.92 -13.16
CA ASN A 32 -22.49 -6.00 -12.34
C ASN A 32 -21.83 -7.31 -12.74
N ARG A 33 -20.79 -7.73 -12.01
CA ARG A 33 -20.27 -9.09 -12.05
C ARG A 33 -20.93 -9.86 -10.90
N PRO A 34 -21.46 -11.08 -11.12
CA PRO A 34 -21.85 -11.96 -10.03
C PRO A 34 -20.63 -12.16 -9.12
N ALA A 35 -20.84 -12.14 -7.81
CA ALA A 35 -19.80 -12.39 -6.82
C ALA A 35 -19.09 -13.71 -7.17
N THR A 36 -17.94 -13.64 -7.82
CA THR A 36 -17.04 -14.78 -7.93
C THR A 36 -16.56 -15.01 -6.52
N ARG A 37 -17.16 -16.01 -5.86
CA ARG A 37 -16.61 -16.66 -4.68
C ARG A 37 -15.11 -16.76 -4.91
N THR A 38 -14.35 -16.07 -4.07
CA THR A 38 -12.94 -16.41 -3.86
C THR A 38 -12.90 -17.93 -3.72
N PRO A 39 -12.06 -18.66 -4.48
CA PRO A 39 -11.83 -20.06 -4.17
C PRO A 39 -11.47 -20.12 -2.67
N PRO A 40 -11.93 -21.14 -1.93
CA PRO A 40 -11.56 -21.27 -0.54
C PRO A 40 -10.04 -21.18 -0.50
N VAL A 41 -9.51 -20.23 0.25
CA VAL A 41 -8.10 -20.24 0.63
C VAL A 41 -7.90 -21.65 1.18
N GLU A 42 -7.14 -22.48 0.46
CA GLU A 42 -6.71 -23.76 1.01
C GLU A 42 -6.12 -23.42 2.36
N LEU A 43 -6.77 -23.90 3.41
CA LEU A 43 -6.38 -23.66 4.79
C LEU A 43 -4.94 -24.14 4.89
N LEU A 44 -3.99 -23.19 4.81
CA LEU A 44 -2.61 -23.44 5.13
C LEU A 44 -2.60 -24.14 6.49
N PRO A 45 -1.81 -25.22 6.65
CA PRO A 45 -1.84 -26.05 7.84
C PRO A 45 -1.75 -25.17 9.08
N ASN A 46 -2.73 -25.37 9.97
CA ASN A 46 -3.00 -24.62 11.18
C ASN A 46 -1.75 -24.28 12.00
N ASN A 47 -1.77 -23.08 12.59
CA ASN A 47 -1.19 -22.73 13.91
C ASN A 47 0.29 -22.33 14.06
N ILE A 48 0.98 -21.87 13.01
CA ILE A 48 2.21 -21.08 13.25
C ILE A 48 1.95 -19.65 12.77
N PRO A 49 1.72 -18.69 13.69
CA PRO A 49 1.68 -17.30 13.30
C PRO A 49 3.02 -16.96 12.66
N PHE A 50 2.97 -16.41 11.45
CA PHE A 50 4.17 -15.94 10.76
C PHE A 50 4.90 -14.95 11.67
N GLU A 51 6.23 -14.95 11.62
CA GLU A 51 7.08 -14.00 12.36
C GLU A 51 6.57 -12.55 12.22
N LEU A 52 6.11 -12.20 11.00
CA LEU A 52 5.45 -10.93 10.70
C LEU A 52 4.20 -10.66 11.55
N ASP A 53 3.29 -11.64 11.67
CA ASP A 53 2.05 -11.49 12.43
C ASP A 53 2.36 -11.32 13.92
N ASN A 54 3.30 -12.10 14.46
CA ASN A 54 3.71 -11.97 15.86
C ASN A 54 4.31 -10.59 16.14
N CYS A 55 5.13 -10.07 15.23
CA CYS A 55 5.69 -8.71 15.32
C CYS A 55 4.57 -7.65 15.36
N ILE A 56 3.58 -7.75 14.44
CA ILE A 56 2.46 -6.82 14.35
C ILE A 56 1.54 -6.91 15.59
N LEU A 57 1.21 -8.12 16.03
CA LEU A 57 0.36 -8.35 17.21
C LEU A 57 1.05 -7.94 18.51
N SER A 58 2.38 -8.03 18.59
CA SER A 58 3.13 -7.45 19.70
C SER A 58 3.05 -5.92 19.69
N ALA A 59 3.18 -5.31 18.51
CA ALA A 59 3.14 -3.85 18.35
C ALA A 59 1.74 -3.25 18.57
N VAL A 60 0.66 -3.95 18.21
CA VAL A 60 -0.70 -3.44 18.42
C VAL A 60 -1.04 -3.31 19.89
N ARG A 61 -0.48 -4.16 20.75
CA ARG A 61 -0.66 -4.11 22.21
C ARG A 61 -0.04 -2.89 22.86
N SER A 62 0.97 -2.30 22.22
CA SER A 62 1.68 -1.11 22.70
C SER A 62 1.38 0.15 21.89
N SER A 63 0.50 0.07 20.88
CA SER A 63 0.16 1.19 20.02
C SER A 63 -0.57 2.29 20.79
N LYS A 64 -0.09 3.53 20.63
CA LYS A 64 -0.74 4.75 21.14
C LYS A 64 -1.63 5.42 20.10
N HIS A 65 -1.60 4.92 18.86
CA HIS A 65 -2.29 5.51 17.72
C HIS A 65 -3.31 4.50 17.17
N PRO A 66 -4.55 4.49 17.73
CA PRO A 66 -5.58 3.57 17.26
C PRO A 66 -5.97 3.87 15.83
N LEU A 67 -6.40 2.85 15.10
CA LEU A 67 -6.77 2.97 13.70
C LEU A 67 -7.91 3.99 13.50
N SER A 68 -8.84 4.11 14.46
CA SER A 68 -9.92 5.12 14.41
C SER A 68 -9.41 6.56 14.34
N SER A 69 -8.34 6.90 15.07
CA SER A 69 -7.73 8.23 14.99
C SER A 69 -7.08 8.46 13.63
N LEU A 70 -6.43 7.45 13.08
CA LEU A 70 -5.85 7.53 11.74
C LEU A 70 -6.94 7.62 10.66
N VAL A 71 -8.10 6.97 10.85
CA VAL A 71 -9.23 7.06 9.91
C VAL A 71 -9.77 8.49 9.86
N GLN A 72 -9.91 9.14 11.02
CA GLN A 72 -10.30 10.55 11.06
C GLN A 72 -9.29 11.42 10.29
N GLN A 73 -7.99 11.22 10.49
CA GLN A 73 -6.95 11.94 9.75
C GLN A 73 -6.98 11.65 8.25
N TYR A 74 -7.23 10.41 7.83
CA TYR A 74 -7.37 10.04 6.42
C TYR A 74 -8.50 10.82 5.74
N LEU A 75 -9.63 10.97 6.43
CA LEU A 75 -10.78 11.74 5.93
C LEU A 75 -10.50 13.25 5.94
N ASP A 76 -9.96 13.78 7.04
CA ASP A 76 -9.69 15.22 7.20
C ASP A 76 -8.58 15.70 6.26
N ASN A 77 -7.60 14.85 5.96
CA ASN A 77 -6.46 15.17 5.10
C ASN A 77 -6.61 14.66 3.66
N ALA A 78 -7.82 14.29 3.24
CA ALA A 78 -8.11 13.92 1.86
C ALA A 78 -7.90 15.15 0.94
N GLY A 79 -6.98 15.03 -0.01
CA GLY A 79 -6.58 16.14 -0.89
C GLY A 79 -5.71 17.20 -0.20
N HIS A 80 -5.22 16.96 1.02
CA HIS A 80 -4.38 17.91 1.71
C HIS A 80 -3.00 18.01 1.06
N VAL A 81 -2.59 19.23 0.71
CA VAL A 81 -1.26 19.53 0.18
C VAL A 81 -0.31 19.84 1.34
N LEU A 82 0.72 19.01 1.49
CA LEU A 82 1.76 19.15 2.49
C LEU A 82 2.55 20.44 2.26
N ASP A 83 2.86 21.13 3.35
CA ASP A 83 3.79 22.27 3.34
C ASP A 83 5.25 21.77 3.31
N ALA A 84 5.54 21.00 2.27
CA ALA A 84 6.80 20.36 1.98
C ALA A 84 6.86 20.13 0.48
N SER A 85 8.05 20.20 -0.09
CA SER A 85 8.27 19.82 -1.49
C SER A 85 8.88 18.42 -1.56
N LEU A 86 8.38 17.63 -2.51
CA LEU A 86 8.99 16.37 -2.91
C LEU A 86 10.14 16.68 -3.88
N LYS A 87 11.28 16.01 -3.71
CA LYS A 87 12.45 16.22 -4.57
C LYS A 87 12.21 15.67 -5.98
N TYR A 88 12.54 16.45 -7.01
CA TYR A 88 12.29 16.08 -8.41
C TYR A 88 13.50 15.28 -8.92
N GLU A 89 13.38 13.95 -9.00
CA GLU A 89 14.50 13.05 -9.33
C GLU A 89 14.18 12.15 -10.55
N SER A 90 13.99 12.73 -11.74
CA SER A 90 13.76 11.95 -12.98
C SER A 90 15.02 11.25 -13.52
N ARG A 91 16.20 11.76 -13.16
CA ARG A 91 17.52 11.21 -13.52
C ARG A 91 18.41 11.23 -12.27
N PRO A 92 18.15 10.35 -11.29
CA PRO A 92 18.90 10.33 -10.04
C PRO A 92 20.37 10.01 -10.30
N SER A 93 21.24 10.51 -9.41
CA SER A 93 22.66 10.16 -9.42
C SER A 93 22.85 8.65 -9.25
N SER A 94 24.02 8.14 -9.64
CA SER A 94 24.36 6.72 -9.47
C SER A 94 24.21 6.22 -8.02
N SER A 95 24.47 7.10 -7.04
CA SER A 95 24.30 6.79 -5.61
C SER A 95 22.84 6.77 -5.13
N ARG A 96 21.93 7.45 -5.84
CA ARG A 96 20.49 7.53 -5.51
C ARG A 96 19.67 6.51 -6.31
N ARG A 97 20.14 6.14 -7.50
CA ARG A 97 19.49 5.18 -8.39
C ARG A 97 19.28 3.87 -7.68
N LEU A 98 18.04 3.37 -7.71
CA LEU A 98 17.75 2.04 -7.18
C LEU A 98 18.31 0.97 -8.13
N ASN A 99 19.28 0.19 -7.66
CA ASN A 99 19.77 -0.97 -8.40
C ASN A 99 18.92 -2.20 -8.08
N THR A 100 17.92 -2.48 -8.93
CA THR A 100 17.00 -3.61 -8.74
C THR A 100 17.63 -4.99 -9.00
N LEU A 101 18.82 -5.03 -9.61
CA LEU A 101 19.56 -6.26 -9.90
C LEU A 101 20.51 -6.65 -8.75
N ASP A 102 20.80 -5.71 -7.85
CA ASP A 102 21.71 -5.95 -6.75
C ASP A 102 20.97 -6.48 -5.52
N HIS A 103 21.03 -7.80 -5.35
CA HIS A 103 20.45 -8.51 -4.20
C HIS A 103 21.23 -8.34 -2.89
N THR A 104 22.38 -7.64 -2.90
CA THR A 104 23.22 -7.41 -1.72
C THR A 104 22.88 -6.12 -0.99
N THR A 105 22.23 -5.17 -1.67
CA THR A 105 21.80 -3.90 -1.07
C THR A 105 20.60 -4.05 -0.15
N ARG A 106 20.49 -3.16 0.84
CA ARG A 106 19.35 -3.09 1.74
C ARG A 106 18.10 -2.76 0.91
N ASN A 107 17.07 -3.59 1.00
CA ASN A 107 15.84 -3.36 0.25
C ASN A 107 15.14 -2.08 0.78
N PRO A 108 14.92 -1.06 -0.06
CA PRO A 108 14.26 0.20 0.37
C PRO A 108 12.75 0.02 0.60
N MET A 109 12.20 -1.13 0.23
CA MET A 109 10.79 -1.46 0.40
C MET A 109 10.45 -1.77 1.85
N VAL A 110 9.28 -1.30 2.27
CA VAL A 110 8.69 -1.59 3.58
C VAL A 110 7.37 -2.33 3.42
N VAL A 111 6.96 -3.06 4.46
CA VAL A 111 5.59 -3.58 4.56
C VAL A 111 4.78 -2.58 5.37
N VAL A 112 3.60 -2.21 4.89
CA VAL A 112 2.61 -1.49 5.67
C VAL A 112 1.56 -2.49 6.14
N ALA A 113 1.26 -2.48 7.43
CA ALA A 113 0.29 -3.38 8.04
C ALA A 113 -0.76 -2.60 8.83
N HIS A 114 -2.03 -2.94 8.59
CA HIS A 114 -3.18 -2.46 9.36
C HIS A 114 -3.72 -3.61 10.18
N CYS A 115 -3.80 -3.43 11.50
CA CYS A 115 -4.19 -4.48 12.42
C CYS A 115 -5.39 -4.05 13.26
N ILE A 116 -6.35 -4.95 13.41
CA ILE A 116 -7.43 -4.90 14.40
C ILE A 116 -7.43 -6.22 15.15
N GLN A 117 -7.43 -6.14 16.49
CA GLN A 117 -7.44 -7.28 17.39
C GLN A 117 -8.58 -7.13 18.41
N ASP A 118 -9.42 -8.16 18.50
CA ASP A 118 -10.46 -8.30 19.53
C ASP A 118 -10.22 -9.61 20.30
N GLY A 119 -9.69 -9.48 21.53
CA GLY A 119 -9.26 -10.62 22.33
C GLY A 119 -8.22 -11.48 21.60
N ASN A 120 -8.62 -12.70 21.24
CA ASN A 120 -7.77 -13.66 20.52
C ASN A 120 -7.97 -13.62 18.99
N GLU A 121 -8.99 -12.91 18.51
CA GLU A 121 -9.26 -12.76 17.10
C GLU A 121 -8.55 -11.53 16.56
N TYR A 122 -8.00 -11.64 15.35
CA TYR A 122 -7.33 -10.52 14.71
C TYR A 122 -7.49 -10.59 13.19
N LYS A 123 -7.44 -9.42 12.58
CA LYS A 123 -7.25 -9.27 11.14
C LYS A 123 -6.07 -8.35 10.89
N ILE A 124 -5.18 -8.79 10.00
CA ILE A 124 -4.07 -8.01 9.50
C ILE A 124 -4.27 -7.85 7.99
N THR A 125 -4.31 -6.60 7.52
CA THR A 125 -4.26 -6.26 6.09
C THR A 125 -2.90 -5.66 5.77
N ILE A 126 -2.26 -6.14 4.70
CA ILE A 126 -0.90 -5.71 4.34
C ILE A 126 -0.80 -5.19 2.90
N SER A 127 0.10 -4.22 2.73
CA SER A 127 0.56 -3.66 1.46
C SER A 127 2.07 -3.42 1.48
N SER A 128 2.65 -3.15 0.32
CA SER A 128 3.99 -2.60 0.17
C SER A 128 3.97 -1.08 0.32
N GLY A 129 5.10 -0.49 0.67
CA GLY A 129 5.30 0.95 0.64
C GLY A 129 6.77 1.31 0.49
N PHE A 130 7.06 2.59 0.27
CA PHE A 130 8.43 3.10 0.16
C PHE A 130 8.55 4.51 0.73
N ALA A 131 9.75 4.88 1.18
CA ALA A 131 10.00 6.18 1.77
C ALA A 131 10.24 7.28 0.73
N LEU A 132 9.72 8.46 0.99
CA LEU A 132 9.86 9.67 0.17
C LEU A 132 10.90 10.63 0.76
N GLU A 133 11.64 11.31 -0.11
CA GLU A 133 12.59 12.36 0.25
C GLU A 133 11.96 13.74 0.09
N THR A 134 11.75 14.43 1.21
CA THR A 134 11.05 15.74 1.24
C THR A 134 11.95 16.82 1.83
N SER A 135 11.75 18.07 1.43
CA SER A 135 12.54 19.21 1.91
C SER A 135 12.44 19.47 3.42
N SER A 136 11.31 19.10 4.04
CA SER A 136 11.02 19.37 5.45
C SER A 136 11.17 18.13 6.35
N GLN A 137 12.07 17.18 6.03
CA GLN A 137 12.28 16.01 6.89
C GLN A 137 12.78 16.44 8.28
N SER A 138 11.88 16.44 9.27
CA SER A 138 12.24 16.57 10.68
C SER A 138 13.06 15.35 11.11
N GLU A 139 14.12 15.56 11.89
CA GLU A 139 15.02 14.49 12.34
C GLU A 139 14.24 13.26 12.85
N GLY A 140 14.48 12.11 12.21
CA GLY A 140 13.93 10.83 12.61
C GLY A 140 12.50 10.52 12.15
N ARG A 141 11.76 11.45 11.52
CA ARG A 141 10.47 11.14 10.90
C ARG A 141 10.61 10.88 9.41
N VAL A 142 9.93 9.85 8.93
CA VAL A 142 9.93 9.43 7.53
C VAL A 142 8.50 9.46 7.02
N LEU A 143 8.33 9.92 5.78
CA LEU A 143 7.08 9.80 5.03
C LEU A 143 7.16 8.55 4.16
N VAL A 144 6.23 7.63 4.38
CA VAL A 144 6.07 6.39 3.61
C VAL A 144 4.84 6.50 2.74
N LEU A 145 4.99 6.27 1.44
CA LEU A 145 3.88 6.20 0.50
C LEU A 145 3.42 4.74 0.35
N THR A 146 2.10 4.53 0.27
CA THR A 146 1.48 3.23 -0.01
C THR A 146 0.09 3.43 -0.64
N CYS A 147 -0.60 2.33 -0.96
CA CYS A 147 -1.98 2.36 -1.41
C CYS A 147 -2.96 2.58 -0.25
N ALA A 148 -4.13 3.17 -0.51
CA ALA A 148 -5.12 3.49 0.52
C ALA A 148 -6.12 2.35 0.79
N HIS A 149 -6.44 1.50 -0.20
CA HIS A 149 -7.54 0.55 -0.12
C HIS A 149 -7.35 -0.51 0.96
N THR A 150 -6.10 -0.86 1.30
CA THR A 150 -5.81 -1.79 2.42
C THR A 150 -6.16 -1.18 3.76
N PHE A 151 -5.93 0.13 3.92
CA PHE A 151 -6.34 0.90 5.08
C PHE A 151 -7.86 1.05 5.12
N GLU A 152 -8.50 1.36 3.99
CA GLU A 152 -9.95 1.45 3.90
C GLU A 152 -10.64 0.12 4.24
N GLU A 153 -10.09 -1.01 3.76
CA GLU A 153 -10.58 -2.34 4.09
C GLU A 153 -10.50 -2.63 5.59
N ALA A 154 -9.38 -2.27 6.23
CA ALA A 154 -9.24 -2.41 7.68
C ALA A 154 -10.22 -1.48 8.42
N SER A 155 -10.37 -0.23 7.97
CA SER A 155 -11.26 0.76 8.60
C SER A 155 -12.72 0.32 8.65
N LYS A 156 -13.21 -0.41 7.65
CA LYS A 156 -14.59 -0.92 7.57
C LYS A 156 -14.94 -1.93 8.67
N LEU A 157 -13.93 -2.48 9.32
CA LEU A 157 -14.09 -3.43 10.43
C LEU A 157 -14.03 -2.77 11.80
N LEU A 158 -13.78 -1.46 11.85
CA LEU A 158 -13.91 -0.72 13.09
C LEU A 158 -15.40 -0.72 13.50
N PRO A 159 -15.71 -1.04 14.77
CA PRO A 159 -17.08 -0.98 15.25
C PRO A 159 -17.65 0.42 15.09
N VAL A 160 -18.72 0.57 14.30
CA VAL A 160 -19.30 1.88 13.97
C VAL A 160 -19.96 2.54 15.19
N GLU A 161 -20.44 1.78 16.20
CA GLU A 161 -21.36 2.36 17.20
C GLU A 161 -21.51 1.59 18.54
N LEU A 162 -20.57 0.71 18.91
CA LEU A 162 -20.62 0.03 20.22
C LEU A 162 -19.62 0.64 21.20
N GLN A 163 -19.78 1.93 21.48
CA GLN A 163 -19.06 2.64 22.56
C GLN A 163 -19.44 2.17 23.98
N SER A 164 -20.29 1.15 24.16
CA SER A 164 -20.95 0.91 25.45
C SER A 164 -20.94 -0.52 26.00
N TYR A 165 -20.20 -1.48 25.43
CA TYR A 165 -20.06 -2.81 26.05
C TYR A 165 -18.63 -3.38 26.01
N LEU A 166 -17.82 -2.99 26.99
CA LEU A 166 -16.81 -3.82 27.69
C LEU A 166 -15.72 -4.59 26.89
N GLN A 167 -15.44 -4.29 25.63
CA GLN A 167 -14.28 -4.86 24.92
C GLN A 167 -13.37 -3.74 24.36
N SER A 168 -12.17 -3.62 24.94
CA SER A 168 -11.10 -2.79 24.40
C SER A 168 -10.45 -3.52 23.23
N TYR A 169 -11.01 -3.41 22.02
CA TYR A 169 -10.30 -3.85 20.83
C TYR A 169 -9.03 -3.00 20.67
N GLN A 170 -7.94 -3.63 20.22
CA GLN A 170 -6.69 -2.96 19.93
C GLN A 170 -6.56 -2.79 18.42
N SER A 171 -6.07 -1.64 17.97
CA SER A 171 -5.89 -1.40 16.55
C SER A 171 -4.71 -0.47 16.28
N GLY A 172 -4.18 -0.53 15.07
CA GLY A 172 -3.10 0.36 14.66
C GLY A 172 -2.62 0.10 13.24
N THR A 173 -1.84 1.05 12.73
CA THR A 173 -1.11 0.92 11.47
C THR A 173 0.38 0.93 11.75
N PHE A 174 1.13 0.08 11.08
CA PHE A 174 2.57 -0.11 11.30
C PHE A 174 3.33 -0.13 9.98
N VAL A 175 4.51 0.49 9.99
CA VAL A 175 5.53 0.30 8.96
C VAL A 175 6.52 -0.73 9.47
N ILE A 176 6.63 -1.86 8.78
CA ILE A 176 7.53 -2.95 9.13
C ILE A 176 8.80 -2.81 8.29
N THR A 177 9.93 -2.77 8.99
CA THR A 177 11.26 -2.73 8.38
C THR A 177 12.16 -3.76 9.03
N GLY A 178 13.29 -4.08 8.41
CA GLY A 178 14.17 -5.09 8.97
C GLY A 178 15.24 -5.59 8.03
N THR A 179 15.97 -6.57 8.53
CA THR A 179 16.87 -7.44 7.76
C THR A 179 16.19 -8.79 7.54
N ARG A 180 16.91 -9.76 6.98
CA ARG A 180 16.38 -11.12 6.78
C ARG A 180 16.04 -11.83 8.09
N ASP A 181 16.72 -11.47 9.18
CA ASP A 181 16.67 -12.19 10.47
C ASP A 181 16.09 -11.35 11.61
N SER A 182 15.76 -10.08 11.36
CA SER A 182 15.18 -9.20 12.36
C SER A 182 14.21 -8.23 11.72
N ILE A 183 12.99 -8.17 12.24
CA ILE A 183 11.96 -7.23 11.81
C ILE A 183 11.51 -6.37 12.98
N ASN A 184 11.16 -5.13 12.68
CA ASN A 184 10.67 -4.15 13.64
C ASN A 184 9.42 -3.48 13.08
N ALA A 185 8.38 -3.41 13.91
CA ALA A 185 7.16 -2.69 13.62
C ALA A 185 7.24 -1.28 14.19
N HIS A 186 7.13 -0.28 13.31
CA HIS A 186 7.14 1.13 13.69
C HIS A 186 5.71 1.67 13.60
N PRO A 187 5.12 2.15 14.71
CA PRO A 187 3.76 2.65 14.69
C PRO A 187 3.67 3.90 13.80
N VAL A 188 2.65 3.93 12.95
CA VAL A 188 2.29 5.13 12.20
C VAL A 188 1.61 6.10 13.15
N THR A 189 2.11 7.34 13.16
CA THR A 189 1.68 8.38 14.08
C THR A 189 0.70 9.34 13.44
N ALA A 190 0.75 9.50 12.12
CA ALA A 190 -0.18 10.35 11.37
C ALA A 190 -0.36 9.94 9.91
N ILE A 191 -1.47 10.35 9.31
CA ILE A 191 -1.73 10.34 7.86
C ILE A 191 -1.79 11.79 7.39
N PRO A 192 -0.65 12.41 7.05
CA PRO A 192 -0.61 13.85 6.78
C PRO A 192 -1.20 14.23 5.42
N SER A 193 -1.33 13.30 4.48
CA SER A 193 -2.02 13.52 3.19
C SER A 193 -2.54 12.20 2.64
N ALA A 194 -3.70 12.24 1.99
CA ALA A 194 -4.28 11.11 1.29
C ALA A 194 -4.95 11.57 -0.01
N LEU A 195 -4.93 10.71 -1.02
CA LEU A 195 -5.64 10.87 -2.28
C LEU A 195 -6.55 9.65 -2.51
N PRO A 196 -7.71 9.56 -1.84
CA PRO A 196 -8.60 8.40 -1.91
C PRO A 196 -9.00 8.03 -3.34
N ARG A 197 -9.25 9.03 -4.20
CA ARG A 197 -9.64 8.81 -5.61
C ARG A 197 -8.54 8.14 -6.43
N SER A 198 -7.29 8.36 -6.06
CA SER A 198 -6.11 7.76 -6.69
C SER A 198 -5.58 6.58 -5.87
N ASP A 199 -6.25 6.19 -4.79
CA ASP A 199 -5.87 5.07 -3.94
C ASP A 199 -4.43 5.20 -3.40
N LEU A 200 -4.02 6.42 -3.01
CA LEU A 200 -2.72 6.70 -2.41
C LEU A 200 -2.86 7.35 -1.03
N MET A 201 -1.93 7.05 -0.13
CA MET A 201 -1.80 7.75 1.15
C MET A 201 -0.34 7.87 1.59
N ALA A 202 -0.02 9.00 2.23
CA ALA A 202 1.25 9.22 2.90
C ALA A 202 1.09 8.90 4.39
N LEU A 203 2.07 8.18 4.96
CA LEU A 203 2.12 7.78 6.36
C LEU A 203 3.33 8.41 7.01
N SER A 204 3.14 9.02 8.18
CA SER A 204 4.24 9.52 9.01
C SER A 204 4.57 8.53 10.12
N CYS A 205 5.84 8.16 10.24
CA CYS A 205 6.35 7.29 11.29
C CYS A 205 7.82 7.59 11.60
N THR A 206 8.30 7.11 12.74
CA THR A 206 9.73 7.19 13.09
C THR A 206 10.38 5.87 12.74
N VAL A 207 11.25 5.87 11.73
CA VAL A 207 11.94 4.65 11.28
C VAL A 207 13.43 4.93 11.13
N PRO A 208 14.30 4.17 11.82
CA PRO A 208 15.74 4.37 11.73
C PRO A 208 16.27 3.94 10.35
N SER A 209 16.86 4.90 9.63
CA SER A 209 17.67 4.67 8.44
C SER A 209 16.93 3.90 7.32
N VAL A 210 15.74 4.36 6.92
CA VAL A 210 15.07 3.87 5.70
C VAL A 210 15.61 4.63 4.50
N GLN A 211 15.99 3.88 3.47
CA GLN A 211 16.40 4.46 2.21
C GLN A 211 15.17 5.02 1.47
N THR A 212 15.22 6.30 1.11
CA THR A 212 14.23 6.93 0.22
C THR A 212 14.47 6.50 -1.22
N ILE A 213 13.42 6.48 -2.04
CA ILE A 213 13.53 6.13 -3.47
C ILE A 213 13.30 7.40 -4.30
N PRO A 214 14.12 7.68 -5.34
CA PRO A 214 13.93 8.84 -6.20
C PRO A 214 12.63 8.76 -6.99
N VAL A 215 11.89 9.87 -7.09
CA VAL A 215 10.60 9.94 -7.78
C VAL A 215 10.70 10.85 -8.99
N SER A 216 10.28 10.35 -10.15
CA SER A 216 10.17 11.15 -11.37
C SER A 216 8.86 11.93 -11.37
N PRO A 217 8.87 13.26 -11.63
CA PRO A 217 7.65 14.02 -11.86
C PRO A 217 7.07 13.80 -13.25
N TYR A 218 7.78 13.08 -14.14
CA TYR A 218 7.38 12.92 -15.52
C TYR A 218 6.85 11.51 -15.79
N PRO A 219 5.64 11.37 -16.36
CA PRO A 219 5.15 10.10 -16.85
C PRO A 219 6.02 9.61 -18.01
N VAL A 220 6.24 8.30 -18.09
CA VAL A 220 7.01 7.67 -19.16
C VAL A 220 6.13 7.24 -20.31
N GLN A 221 6.70 7.08 -21.51
CA GLN A 221 5.94 6.67 -22.68
C GLN A 221 5.52 5.19 -22.61
N PRO A 222 4.44 4.79 -23.31
CA PRO A 222 4.14 3.38 -23.55
C PRO A 222 5.35 2.63 -24.12
N ASN A 223 5.45 1.34 -23.81
CA ASN A 223 6.59 0.46 -24.12
C ASN A 223 7.87 0.74 -23.32
N THR A 224 7.88 1.68 -22.38
CA THR A 224 9.02 1.89 -21.48
C THR A 224 9.26 0.64 -20.61
N PRO A 225 10.49 0.09 -20.58
CA PRO A 225 10.86 -1.01 -19.69
C PRO A 225 10.81 -0.58 -18.22
N ILE A 226 10.27 -1.45 -17.37
CA ILE A 226 10.11 -1.16 -15.95
C ILE A 226 10.54 -2.34 -15.08
N ARG A 227 10.73 -2.04 -13.79
CA ARG A 227 10.91 -3.01 -12.72
C ARG A 227 9.81 -2.82 -11.68
N ALA A 228 9.16 -3.91 -11.33
CA ALA A 228 8.08 -3.95 -10.34
C ALA A 228 8.47 -4.86 -9.16
N HIS A 229 8.26 -4.39 -7.93
CA HIS A 229 8.57 -5.14 -6.70
C HIS A 229 7.41 -6.07 -6.33
N PHE A 230 7.59 -7.37 -6.51
CA PHE A 230 6.58 -8.37 -6.19
C PHE A 230 6.86 -9.01 -4.83
N VAL A 231 5.77 -9.31 -4.12
CA VAL A 231 5.78 -9.92 -2.78
C VAL A 231 5.03 -11.25 -2.80
N SER A 232 5.50 -12.23 -2.02
CA SER A 232 4.79 -13.49 -1.80
C SER A 232 4.95 -13.96 -0.35
N HIS A 233 3.89 -14.55 0.21
CA HIS A 233 3.88 -15.09 1.57
C HIS A 233 4.30 -16.55 1.64
N VAL A 234 4.21 -17.24 0.51
CA VAL A 234 4.69 -18.61 0.33
C VAL A 234 5.89 -18.54 -0.59
N LYS A 235 6.93 -19.33 -0.31
CA LYS A 235 8.09 -19.44 -1.19
C LYS A 235 7.63 -19.84 -2.59
N PRO A 236 7.79 -18.99 -3.61
CA PRO A 236 7.43 -19.37 -4.96
C PRO A 236 8.42 -20.40 -5.50
N ASN A 237 7.94 -21.31 -6.35
CA ASN A 237 8.78 -22.32 -7.00
C ASN A 237 9.67 -21.72 -8.10
N GLU A 238 9.31 -20.53 -8.59
CA GLU A 238 10.04 -19.83 -9.63
C GLU A 238 11.39 -19.28 -9.14
N PRO A 239 12.41 -19.21 -10.00
CA PRO A 239 13.70 -18.63 -9.65
C PRO A 239 13.63 -17.11 -9.45
N GLY A 240 14.61 -16.56 -8.74
CA GLY A 240 14.78 -15.11 -8.53
C GLY A 240 14.04 -14.52 -7.33
N TRP A 241 13.29 -15.33 -6.58
CA TRP A 241 12.69 -14.92 -5.32
C TRP A 241 13.69 -15.03 -4.17
N SER A 242 13.76 -13.99 -3.35
CA SER A 242 14.62 -13.93 -2.16
C SER A 242 13.79 -13.77 -0.91
N ARG A 243 14.27 -14.32 0.23
CA ARG A 243 13.65 -14.09 1.53
C ARG A 243 13.64 -12.60 1.85
N TRP A 244 12.52 -12.15 2.42
CA TRP A 244 12.26 -10.78 2.81
C TRP A 244 11.73 -10.74 4.27
N LEU A 245 10.99 -9.70 4.63
CA LEU A 245 10.59 -9.41 6.01
C LEU A 245 9.62 -10.47 6.56
N GLY A 246 9.94 -11.01 7.74
CA GLY A 246 9.01 -11.83 8.54
C GLY A 246 8.53 -13.10 7.84
N GLY A 247 9.44 -13.78 7.12
CA GLY A 247 9.15 -15.01 6.39
C GLY A 247 8.50 -14.82 5.01
N THR A 248 8.33 -13.58 4.55
CA THR A 248 7.86 -13.28 3.19
C THR A 248 9.00 -13.41 2.17
N TRP A 249 8.64 -13.33 0.88
CA TRP A 249 9.54 -13.41 -0.26
C TRP A 249 9.32 -12.20 -1.15
N ASN A 250 10.38 -11.72 -1.78
CA ASN A 250 10.30 -10.66 -2.77
C ASN A 250 11.05 -10.99 -4.05
N LYS A 251 10.71 -10.27 -5.12
CA LYS A 251 11.41 -10.29 -6.40
C LYS A 251 11.17 -8.99 -7.16
N TRP A 252 12.22 -8.44 -7.76
CA TRP A 252 12.07 -7.42 -8.80
C TRP A 252 11.81 -8.09 -10.14
N VAL A 253 10.65 -7.81 -10.74
CA VAL A 253 10.23 -8.42 -11.99
C VAL A 253 10.31 -7.40 -13.11
N GLN A 254 10.89 -7.80 -14.24
CA GLN A 254 10.94 -6.97 -15.44
C GLN A 254 9.57 -6.89 -16.08
N GLY A 255 9.25 -5.70 -16.59
CA GLY A 255 7.95 -5.40 -17.14
C GLY A 255 8.00 -4.31 -18.20
N THR A 256 6.81 -3.85 -18.57
CA THR A 256 6.66 -2.77 -19.55
C THR A 256 5.43 -1.95 -19.24
N VAL A 257 5.53 -0.63 -19.41
CA VAL A 257 4.36 0.26 -19.43
C VAL A 257 3.55 0.00 -20.70
N LEU A 258 2.26 -0.22 -20.54
CA LEU A 258 1.34 -0.47 -21.66
C LEU A 258 0.63 0.80 -22.11
N GLY A 259 0.36 1.73 -21.19
CA GLY A 259 -0.31 2.98 -21.49
C GLY A 259 -0.98 3.58 -20.27
N TYR A 260 -1.81 4.60 -20.50
CA TYR A 260 -2.49 5.34 -19.45
C TYR A 260 -3.97 5.46 -19.72
N ARG A 261 -4.74 5.66 -18.65
CA ARG A 261 -6.16 5.99 -18.73
C ARG A 261 -6.50 7.20 -17.84
N ASP A 262 -7.57 7.90 -18.22
CA ASP A 262 -8.23 8.86 -17.32
C ASP A 262 -9.20 8.15 -16.35
N PHE A 263 -9.84 8.92 -15.46
CA PHE A 263 -10.87 8.38 -14.55
C PHE A 263 -12.08 7.76 -15.26
N ALA A 264 -12.37 8.15 -16.50
CA ALA A 264 -13.44 7.57 -17.29
C ALA A 264 -13.03 6.27 -18.00
N GLY A 265 -11.75 5.86 -17.88
CA GLY A 265 -11.20 4.69 -18.56
C GLY A 265 -10.87 4.93 -20.03
N ARG A 266 -10.81 6.19 -20.47
CA ARG A 266 -10.39 6.55 -21.83
C ARG A 266 -8.87 6.50 -21.92
N GLU A 267 -8.37 6.09 -23.08
CA GLU A 267 -6.94 6.09 -23.39
C GLU A 267 -6.38 7.52 -23.33
N THR A 268 -5.23 7.68 -22.68
CA THR A 268 -4.54 8.97 -22.56
C THR A 268 -3.07 8.82 -22.89
N ILE A 269 -2.47 9.89 -23.42
CA ILE A 269 -1.09 9.86 -23.93
C ILE A 269 -0.23 10.82 -23.09
N PRO A 270 0.90 10.37 -22.53
CA PRO A 270 1.84 11.25 -21.85
C PRO A 270 2.35 12.37 -22.77
N GLY A 271 2.34 13.61 -22.27
CA GLY A 271 2.77 14.78 -23.02
C GLY A 271 1.65 15.48 -23.82
N THR A 272 0.41 15.01 -23.74
CA THR A 272 -0.78 15.75 -24.19
C THR A 272 -1.43 16.52 -23.03
N TYR A 273 -2.53 17.22 -23.30
CA TYR A 273 -3.34 17.88 -22.26
C TYR A 273 -4.26 16.92 -21.49
N ASP A 274 -4.11 15.60 -21.70
CA ASP A 274 -4.95 14.60 -21.05
C ASP A 274 -4.46 14.32 -19.62
N THR A 275 -5.39 14.23 -18.67
CA THR A 275 -5.07 13.82 -17.29
C THR A 275 -4.79 12.32 -17.22
N LEU A 276 -3.58 11.94 -16.82
CA LEU A 276 -3.22 10.53 -16.59
C LEU A 276 -3.58 10.17 -15.15
N ASN A 277 -4.61 9.35 -14.97
CA ASN A 277 -5.03 8.93 -13.63
C ASN A 277 -4.59 7.51 -13.31
N HIS A 278 -4.37 6.72 -14.36
CA HIS A 278 -4.15 5.30 -14.25
C HIS A 278 -3.02 4.86 -15.18
N LEU A 279 -2.12 4.05 -14.65
CA LEU A 279 -0.98 3.46 -15.33
C LEU A 279 -1.24 1.97 -15.55
N LEU A 280 -1.21 1.53 -16.81
CA LEU A 280 -1.31 0.13 -17.20
C LEU A 280 0.08 -0.45 -17.42
N PHE A 281 0.34 -1.64 -16.88
CA PHE A 281 1.63 -2.30 -17.05
C PHE A 281 1.51 -3.83 -17.07
N LYS A 282 2.59 -4.47 -17.48
CA LYS A 282 2.84 -5.92 -17.30
C LYS A 282 4.18 -6.09 -16.58
N PRO A 283 4.40 -7.16 -15.79
CA PRO A 283 3.50 -8.29 -15.54
C PRO A 283 2.45 -8.01 -14.46
N LEU A 284 1.52 -8.95 -14.25
CA LEU A 284 0.48 -8.83 -13.22
C LEU A 284 1.12 -8.87 -11.82
N PRO A 285 0.87 -7.87 -10.96
CA PRO A 285 1.38 -7.88 -9.59
C PRO A 285 0.74 -9.00 -8.77
N THR A 286 1.54 -9.57 -7.86
CA THR A 286 1.07 -10.52 -6.85
C THR A 286 0.33 -9.79 -5.72
N ALA A 287 -0.57 -10.50 -5.05
CA ALA A 287 -1.25 -9.99 -3.86
C ALA A 287 -0.23 -9.53 -2.80
N GLY A 288 -0.46 -8.37 -2.20
CA GLY A 288 0.46 -7.73 -1.26
C GLY A 288 1.50 -6.80 -1.88
N SER A 289 1.64 -6.77 -3.21
CA SER A 289 2.57 -5.84 -3.90
C SER A 289 2.01 -4.42 -4.06
N SER A 290 0.71 -4.22 -3.83
CA SER A 290 0.06 -2.91 -3.90
C SER A 290 0.71 -1.90 -2.95
N GLY A 291 0.78 -0.65 -3.37
CA GLY A 291 1.53 0.42 -2.71
C GLY A 291 3.05 0.39 -3.00
N GLY A 292 3.56 -0.66 -3.64
CA GLY A 292 4.95 -0.73 -4.09
C GLY A 292 5.21 0.13 -5.34
N PRO A 293 6.46 0.56 -5.57
CA PRO A 293 6.81 1.40 -6.69
C PRO A 293 6.91 0.61 -8.01
N ILE A 294 6.61 1.31 -9.09
CA ILE A 294 6.96 0.96 -10.47
C ILE A 294 8.15 1.81 -10.85
N ILE A 295 9.28 1.18 -11.17
CA ILE A 295 10.56 1.84 -11.43
C ILE A 295 10.84 1.83 -12.92
N ASP A 296 11.25 2.97 -13.49
CA ASP A 296 11.84 3.00 -14.82
C ASP A 296 13.20 2.28 -14.82
N GLU A 297 13.35 1.27 -15.67
CA GLU A 297 14.55 0.44 -15.70
C GLU A 297 15.81 1.24 -16.09
N GLU A 298 15.67 2.30 -16.90
CA GLU A 298 16.80 3.11 -17.35
C GLU A 298 17.29 4.08 -16.26
N SER A 299 16.38 4.88 -15.70
CA SER A 299 16.74 5.91 -14.71
C SER A 299 16.82 5.39 -13.28
N GLY A 300 16.12 4.30 -12.96
CA GLY A 300 15.92 3.78 -11.61
C GLY A 300 15.10 4.70 -10.69
N ALA A 301 14.30 5.60 -11.27
CA ALA A 301 13.33 6.44 -10.56
C ALA A 301 11.92 5.81 -10.55
N VAL A 302 11.13 6.15 -9.54
CA VAL A 302 9.71 5.79 -9.45
C VAL A 302 8.94 6.56 -10.52
N ILE A 303 8.22 5.83 -11.36
CA ILE A 303 7.33 6.36 -12.42
C ILE A 303 5.85 6.04 -12.17
N GLY A 304 5.57 5.26 -11.13
CA GLY A 304 4.22 5.00 -10.67
C GLY A 304 4.18 4.15 -9.40
N VAL A 305 2.97 3.92 -8.91
CA VAL A 305 2.69 3.08 -7.75
C VAL A 305 1.75 1.96 -8.17
N MET A 306 2.10 0.72 -7.85
CA MET A 306 1.25 -0.43 -8.14
C MET A 306 0.05 -0.44 -7.21
N LEU A 307 -1.14 -0.69 -7.74
CA LEU A 307 -2.35 -0.86 -6.93
C LEU A 307 -2.89 -2.29 -6.99
N GLY A 308 -2.69 -3.00 -8.11
CA GLY A 308 -3.12 -4.38 -8.25
C GLY A 308 -3.33 -4.78 -9.70
N THR A 309 -4.39 -5.55 -9.97
CA THR A 309 -4.77 -5.97 -11.31
C THR A 309 -6.14 -5.42 -11.67
N ARG A 310 -6.37 -5.15 -12.96
CA ARG A 310 -7.67 -4.74 -13.48
C ARG A 310 -7.94 -5.46 -14.79
N MET A 311 -9.20 -5.85 -15.01
CA MET A 311 -9.65 -6.27 -16.35
C MET A 311 -9.69 -5.01 -17.22
N ASP A 312 -8.85 -4.95 -18.26
CA ASP A 312 -8.80 -3.80 -19.15
C ASP A 312 -9.98 -3.87 -20.13
N ASN A 313 -10.00 -4.93 -20.96
CA ASN A 313 -11.09 -5.24 -21.87
C ASN A 313 -11.24 -6.76 -22.06
N ARG A 314 -12.42 -7.21 -22.52
CA ARG A 314 -12.68 -8.66 -22.74
C ARG A 314 -11.71 -9.33 -23.72
N VAL A 315 -11.11 -8.55 -24.63
CA VAL A 315 -10.16 -9.02 -25.65
C VAL A 315 -8.74 -9.04 -25.11
N GLU A 316 -8.30 -7.98 -24.44
CA GLU A 316 -6.91 -7.84 -23.97
C GLU A 316 -6.65 -8.49 -22.61
N GLY A 317 -7.71 -8.79 -21.86
CA GLY A 317 -7.65 -9.51 -20.60
C GLY A 317 -7.25 -8.64 -19.41
N THR A 318 -6.59 -9.27 -18.44
CA THR A 318 -6.18 -8.63 -17.18
C THR A 318 -4.82 -7.96 -17.37
N ARG A 319 -4.65 -6.76 -16.81
CA ARG A 319 -3.39 -6.00 -16.79
C ARG A 319 -3.02 -5.59 -15.36
N GLY A 320 -1.74 -5.28 -15.17
CA GLY A 320 -1.28 -4.58 -13.98
C GLY A 320 -1.85 -3.16 -13.98
N TRP A 321 -2.25 -2.70 -12.81
CA TRP A 321 -2.92 -1.44 -12.57
C TRP A 321 -2.16 -0.63 -11.52
N GLY A 322 -1.91 0.64 -11.82
CA GLY A 322 -1.21 1.56 -10.94
C GLY A 322 -1.62 3.01 -11.16
N VAL A 323 -0.92 3.89 -10.48
CA VAL A 323 -1.08 5.35 -10.55
C VAL A 323 0.24 5.94 -11.05
N PRO A 324 0.23 6.91 -11.96
CA PRO A 324 1.45 7.59 -12.37
C PRO A 324 2.10 8.32 -11.19
N SER A 325 3.43 8.46 -11.21
CA SER A 325 4.17 9.14 -10.14
C SER A 325 3.84 10.62 -10.02
N GLU A 326 3.33 11.27 -11.08
CA GLU A 326 2.91 12.67 -11.03
C GLU A 326 1.82 12.92 -9.97
N THR A 327 0.92 11.96 -9.76
CA THR A 327 -0.12 12.04 -8.73
C THR A 327 0.46 12.10 -7.32
N ILE A 328 1.68 11.59 -7.10
CA ILE A 328 2.36 11.71 -5.81
C ILE A 328 2.65 13.19 -5.52
N PHE A 329 3.00 13.98 -6.54
CA PHE A 329 3.33 15.41 -6.39
C PHE A 329 2.11 16.26 -6.03
N GLU A 330 0.89 15.80 -6.30
CA GLU A 330 -0.35 16.46 -5.85
C GLU A 330 -0.46 16.54 -4.32
N MET A 331 0.24 15.66 -3.58
CA MET A 331 0.30 15.70 -2.12
C MET A 331 1.26 16.77 -1.57
N PHE A 332 2.06 17.44 -2.42
CA PHE A 332 3.17 18.29 -1.99
C PHE A 332 3.08 19.70 -2.58
N SER A 333 3.61 20.67 -1.85
CA SER A 333 3.79 22.03 -2.37
C SER A 333 4.83 22.02 -3.48
N LEU A 334 4.65 22.91 -4.47
CA LEU A 334 5.63 23.08 -5.53
C LEU A 334 6.96 23.59 -4.93
N PRO A 335 8.12 23.14 -5.47
CA PRO A 335 9.41 23.64 -5.03
C PRO A 335 9.48 25.18 -5.10
N GLY A 336 9.88 25.83 -4.00
CA GLY A 336 9.99 27.29 -3.89
C GLY A 336 8.71 28.02 -3.47
N LEU A 337 7.63 27.28 -3.23
CA LEU A 337 6.37 27.80 -2.68
C LEU A 337 6.11 27.33 -1.23
N GLU A 338 7.08 26.69 -0.58
CA GLU A 338 6.95 26.26 0.81
C GLU A 338 6.73 27.46 1.74
N GLY A 339 5.81 27.35 2.69
CA GLY A 339 5.49 28.38 3.68
C GLY A 339 4.75 29.61 3.14
N LYS A 340 4.40 29.64 1.84
CA LYS A 340 3.57 30.71 1.24
C LYS A 340 2.10 30.30 1.29
N LYS A 341 1.47 30.44 2.46
CA LYS A 341 0.02 30.32 2.63
C LYS A 341 -0.60 31.62 3.08
#